data_AF-A0A5C7Q892-F1
#
_entry.id   AF-A0A5C7Q892-F1
#
_cell.length_a   1.000
_cell.length_b   1.000
_cell.length_c   1.000
_cell.angle_alpha   90.00
_cell.angle_beta   90.00
_cell.angle_gamma   90.00
#
_symmetry.space_group_name_H-M   'P 1'
#
loop_
_entity.id
_entity.type
_entity.pdbx_description
1 polymer ?
#
loop_
_entity_poly.entity_id
_entity_poly.type
_entity_poly.pdbx_seq_one_letter_code
_entity_poly.pdbx_strand_id
1 'polypeptide(L)'
;MANDPGFITTGQLAVELQEPLWRVQHWLATKRLPEPRHRLAGKRAWSVEEVAEVKRLLSLPVEVAPELAPSDAMRPSYPLPPGGPVC
;
A
#
# COMPACT_ATOMS: atom_id res chain seq x y z
N MET A 1 -32.37 -0.39 3.45
CA MET A 1 -31.28 -1.36 3.29
C MET A 1 -30.35 -1.16 4.47
N ALA A 2 -30.48 -1.98 5.51
CA ALA A 2 -29.60 -1.92 6.66
C ALA A 2 -28.24 -2.51 6.23
N ASN A 3 -27.21 -1.66 6.12
CA ASN A 3 -25.84 -2.15 6.15
C ASN A 3 -25.66 -2.77 7.54
N ASP A 4 -25.36 -4.07 7.63
CA ASP A 4 -24.90 -4.67 8.88
C ASP A 4 -23.79 -3.78 9.45
N PRO A 5 -24.01 -3.08 10.58
CA PRO A 5 -23.15 -1.98 11.03
C PRO A 5 -21.77 -2.44 11.51
N GLY A 6 -21.45 -3.73 11.37
CA GLY A 6 -20.22 -4.35 11.85
C GLY A 6 -19.12 -4.50 10.81
N PHE A 7 -19.41 -4.37 9.50
CA PHE A 7 -18.43 -4.68 8.45
C PHE A 7 -18.22 -3.54 7.45
N ILE A 8 -16.96 -3.25 7.15
CA ILE A 8 -16.54 -2.29 6.13
C ILE A 8 -15.77 -2.98 5.00
N THR A 9 -15.81 -2.43 3.80
CA THR A 9 -15.05 -2.93 2.65
C THR A 9 -13.59 -2.46 2.68
N THR A 10 -12.70 -3.10 1.91
CA THR A 10 -11.32 -2.61 1.76
C THR A 10 -11.24 -1.18 1.24
N GLY A 11 -12.22 -0.74 0.42
CA GLY A 11 -12.30 0.64 -0.04
C GLY A 11 -12.60 1.63 1.10
N GLN A 12 -13.51 1.27 2.00
CA GLN A 12 -13.80 2.07 3.19
C GLN A 12 -12.63 2.07 4.19
N LEU A 13 -11.94 0.94 4.35
CA LEU A 13 -10.71 0.85 5.15
C LEU A 13 -9.63 1.81 4.64
N ALA A 14 -9.46 1.93 3.32
CA ALA A 14 -8.51 2.87 2.73
C ALA A 14 -8.85 4.33 3.08
N VAL A 15 -10.13 4.70 3.04
CA VAL A 15 -10.61 6.03 3.45
C VAL A 15 -10.35 6.28 4.95
N GLU A 16 -10.62 5.30 5.81
CA GLU A 16 -10.36 5.40 7.26
C GLU A 16 -8.88 5.57 7.61
N LEU A 17 -8.00 4.91 6.85
CA LEU A 17 -6.56 5.00 7.02
C LEU A 17 -5.96 6.24 6.33
N GLN A 18 -6.76 7.00 5.56
CA GLN A 18 -6.30 8.08 4.69
C GLN A 18 -5.20 7.64 3.72
N GLU A 19 -5.26 6.40 3.25
CA GLU A 19 -4.27 5.79 2.37
C GLU A 19 -4.90 5.40 1.04
N PRO A 20 -4.15 5.42 -0.07
CA PRO A 20 -4.68 5.02 -1.35
C PRO A 20 -4.93 3.50 -1.39
N LEU A 21 -5.97 3.08 -2.11
CA LEU A 21 -6.41 1.68 -2.15
C LEU A 21 -5.28 0.71 -2.57
N TRP A 22 -4.42 1.11 -3.51
CA TRP A 22 -3.30 0.28 -3.96
C TRP A 22 -2.30 -0.02 -2.84
N ARG A 23 -2.13 0.89 -1.88
CA ARG A 23 -1.19 0.73 -0.76
C ARG A 23 -1.73 -0.27 0.25
N VAL A 24 -3.02 -0.20 0.54
CA VAL A 24 -3.73 -1.19 1.37
C VAL A 24 -3.66 -2.57 0.71
N GLN A 25 -3.88 -2.65 -0.62
CA GLN A 25 -3.72 -3.90 -1.37
C GLN A 25 -2.29 -4.43 -1.32
N HIS A 26 -1.29 -3.56 -1.43
CA HIS A 26 0.12 -3.92 -1.31
C HIS A 26 0.45 -4.47 0.08
N TRP A 27 -0.07 -3.86 1.16
CA TRP A 27 0.13 -4.37 2.52
C TRP A 27 -0.51 -5.75 2.75
N LEU A 28 -1.65 -6.01 2.13
CA LEU A 28 -2.27 -7.34 2.15
C LEU A 28 -1.44 -8.35 1.34
N ALA A 29 -0.93 -7.96 0.17
CA ALA A 29 -0.11 -8.82 -0.68
C ALA A 29 1.24 -9.18 -0.02
N THR A 30 1.85 -8.22 0.68
CA THR A 30 3.11 -8.39 1.40
C THR A 30 2.95 -9.00 2.79
N LYS A 31 1.72 -9.41 3.17
CA LYS A 31 1.39 -9.96 4.50
C LYS A 31 1.76 -9.03 5.68
N ARG A 32 1.94 -7.74 5.41
CA ARG A 32 2.15 -6.71 6.44
C ARG A 32 0.88 -6.46 7.25
N LEU A 33 -0.28 -6.61 6.61
CA LEU A 33 -1.57 -6.62 7.28
C LEU A 33 -2.21 -8.02 7.22
N PRO A 34 -2.92 -8.43 8.28
CA PRO A 34 -3.66 -9.70 8.28
C PRO A 34 -4.79 -9.66 7.23
N GLU A 35 -5.09 -10.81 6.62
CA GLU A 35 -6.29 -10.92 5.78
C GLU A 35 -7.56 -10.90 6.65
N PRO A 36 -8.64 -10.24 6.18
CA PRO A 36 -9.89 -10.21 6.91
C PRO A 36 -10.50 -11.62 6.94
N ARG A 37 -10.98 -12.01 8.11
CA ARG A 37 -11.60 -13.32 8.35
C ARG A 37 -12.95 -13.45 7.67
N HIS A 38 -13.62 -12.32 7.45
CA HIS A 38 -14.97 -12.29 6.90
C HIS A 38 -14.97 -11.90 5.42
N ARG A 39 -15.84 -12.58 4.67
CA ARG A 39 -16.15 -12.23 3.28
C ARG A 39 -17.67 -12.08 3.14
N LEU A 40 -18.10 -10.92 2.64
CA LEU A 40 -19.50 -10.64 2.33
C LEU A 40 -19.66 -10.65 0.80
N ALA A 41 -20.54 -11.51 0.29
CA ALA A 41 -20.80 -11.66 -1.15
C ALA A 41 -19.51 -11.83 -2.00
N GLY A 42 -18.54 -12.61 -1.50
CA GLY A 42 -17.26 -12.85 -2.18
C GLY A 42 -16.24 -11.70 -2.07
N LYS A 43 -16.59 -10.58 -1.44
CA LYS A 43 -15.69 -9.45 -1.20
C LYS A 43 -15.16 -9.47 0.23
N ARG A 44 -13.95 -8.96 0.42
CA ARG A 44 -13.33 -8.78 1.74
C ARG A 44 -14.17 -7.85 2.60
N ALA A 45 -14.50 -8.29 3.80
CA ALA A 45 -15.29 -7.56 4.77
C ALA A 45 -14.52 -7.48 6.10
N TRP A 46 -14.29 -6.25 6.56
CA TRP A 46 -13.49 -5.94 7.73
C TRP A 46 -14.40 -5.59 8.89
N SER A 47 -14.31 -6.34 9.97
CA SER A 47 -14.98 -5.99 11.21
C SER A 47 -14.33 -4.77 11.88
N VAL A 48 -15.09 -4.07 12.73
CA VAL A 48 -14.57 -2.94 13.53
C VAL A 48 -13.32 -3.34 14.34
N GLU A 49 -13.30 -4.56 14.88
CA GLU A 49 -12.17 -5.11 15.64
C GLU A 49 -10.92 -5.30 14.75
N GLU A 50 -11.08 -5.84 13.55
CA GLU A 50 -9.99 -6.01 12.58
C GLU A 50 -9.45 -4.66 12.10
N VAL A 51 -10.32 -3.66 11.93
CA VAL A 51 -9.90 -2.29 11.57
C VAL A 51 -9.07 -1.66 12.69
N ALA A 52 -9.50 -1.82 13.95
CA ALA A 52 -8.75 -1.33 15.10
C ALA A 52 -7.36 -2.00 15.20
N GLU A 53 -7.28 -3.31 14.94
CA GLU A 53 -6.02 -4.03 14.93
C GLU A 53 -5.11 -3.60 13.77
N VAL A 54 -5.65 -3.39 12.57
CA VAL A 54 -4.89 -2.83 11.43
C VAL A 54 -4.33 -1.45 11.78
N LYS A 55 -5.13 -0.57 12.37
CA LYS A 55 -4.68 0.75 12.83
C LYS A 55 -3.57 0.63 13.87
N ARG A 56 -3.69 -0.32 14.81
CA ARG A 56 -2.66 -0.58 15.81
C ARG A 56 -1.35 -1.06 15.16
N LEU A 57 -1.41 -2.02 14.23
CA LEU A 57 -0.24 -2.54 13.52
C LEU A 57 0.47 -1.45 12.69
N LEU A 58 -0.29 -0.51 12.12
CA LEU A 58 0.27 0.62 11.37
C LEU A 58 0.77 1.76 12.27
N SER A 59 0.20 1.90 13.47
CA SER A 59 0.58 2.91 14.48
C SER A 59 1.77 2.47 15.33
N LEU A 60 2.05 1.16 15.42
CA LEU A 60 3.34 0.69 15.90
C LEU A 60 4.41 1.31 15.00
N PRO A 61 5.49 1.89 15.55
CA PRO A 61 6.63 2.26 14.76
C PRO A 61 7.12 0.97 14.14
N VAL A 62 6.75 0.73 12.88
CA VAL A 62 7.55 -0.12 12.03
C VAL A 62 8.90 0.57 12.08
N GLU A 63 9.86 -0.04 12.78
CA GLU A 63 11.26 0.20 12.52
C GLU A 63 11.41 -0.06 11.03
N VAL A 64 11.26 1.01 10.26
CA VAL A 64 11.76 1.08 8.92
C VAL A 64 13.27 1.09 9.16
N ALA A 65 13.84 -0.10 9.34
CA ALA A 65 15.23 -0.29 8.98
C ALA A 65 15.33 0.33 7.59
N PRO A 66 16.12 1.41 7.40
CA PRO A 66 16.27 2.01 6.09
C PRO A 66 16.93 0.94 5.22
N GLU A 67 16.10 0.12 4.57
CA GLU A 67 16.53 -0.80 3.54
C GLU A 67 17.13 0.09 2.46
N LEU A 68 18.45 -0.03 2.36
CA LEU A 68 19.36 0.56 1.41
C LEU A 68 18.71 1.58 0.47
N ALA A 69 19.08 2.84 0.66
CA ALA A 69 19.06 3.82 -0.42
C ALA A 69 19.53 3.13 -1.72
N PRO A 70 18.84 3.29 -2.85
CA PRO A 70 19.32 2.74 -4.10
C PRO A 70 20.72 3.32 -4.35
N SER A 71 21.73 2.46 -4.19
CA SER A 71 23.03 2.64 -4.81
C SER A 71 22.83 2.58 -6.32
N ASP A 72 22.34 3.67 -6.90
CA ASP A 72 22.38 3.88 -8.35
C ASP A 72 22.96 5.27 -8.63
N ALA A 73 24.17 5.44 -8.12
CA ALA A 73 25.16 6.28 -8.77
C ALA A 73 25.62 5.56 -10.06
N MET A 74 24.77 5.53 -11.08
CA MET A 74 25.21 5.20 -12.44
C MET A 74 24.24 5.78 -13.46
N ARG A 75 24.18 7.11 -13.56
CA ARG A 75 23.79 7.72 -14.84
C ARG A 75 24.78 7.19 -15.89
N PRO A 76 24.38 6.45 -16.93
CA PRO A 76 25.23 6.30 -18.09
C PRO A 76 25.37 7.70 -18.71
N SER A 77 26.52 8.33 -18.48
CA SER A 77 27.01 9.43 -19.30
C SER A 77 27.21 8.87 -20.70
N TYR A 78 26.16 8.83 -21.52
CA TYR A 78 26.33 8.63 -22.94
C TYR A 78 27.16 9.81 -23.47
N PRO A 79 28.34 9.60 -24.07
CA PRO A 79 29.03 10.67 -24.76
C PRO A 79 28.13 11.12 -25.92
N LEU A 80 27.73 12.38 -25.91
CA LEU A 80 27.12 13.02 -27.07
C LEU A 80 28.07 12.84 -28.27
N PRO A 81 27.60 12.30 -29.41
CA PRO A 81 28.44 12.18 -30.59
C PRO A 81 28.81 13.58 -31.12
N PRO A 82 30.07 13.82 -31.52
CA PRO A 82 30.44 15.07 -32.15
C PRO A 82 30.05 15.04 -33.63
N GLY A 83 29.13 15.93 -34.05
CA GLY A 83 29.04 16.38 -35.44
C GLY A 83 27.73 16.13 -36.21
N GLY A 84 27.02 17.23 -36.49
CA GLY A 84 26.34 17.52 -37.78
C GLY A 84 24.86 17.10 -37.94
N PRO A 85 24.11 17.73 -38.88
CA PRO A 85 24.57 18.60 -39.96
C PRO A 85 24.10 20.07 -39.86
N VAL A 86 24.93 20.94 -40.44
CA VAL A 86 24.54 22.24 -41.00
C VAL A 86 23.75 21.95 -42.28
N CYS A 87 22.51 22.41 -42.38
CA CYS A 87 21.77 22.71 -43.61
C CYS A 87 20.75 23.81 -43.26
#